data_AF-A0A8T6U896-F1
#
_entry.id   AF-A0A8T6U896-F1
#
_cell.length_a   1.000
_cell.length_b   1.000
_cell.length_c   1.000
_cell.angle_alpha   90.00
_cell.angle_beta   90.00
_cell.angle_gamma   90.00
#
_symmetry.space_group_name_H-M   'P 1'
#
loop_
_entity.id
_entity.type
_entity.pdbx_description
1 polymer ?
#
loop_
_entity_poly.entity_id
_entity_poly.type
_entity_poly.pdbx_seq_one_letter_code
_entity_poly.pdbx_strand_id
1 'polypeptide(L)' 'MFRKLLSLDEAKRILKQNFSPEPVGVERVFLSEAHDRVLAEDIMAPMDVPPFDRSTVDG' A
#
# COMPACT_ATOMS: atom_id res chain seq x y z
N MET A 1 31.12 26.94 -7.85
CA MET A 1 30.17 26.56 -8.92
C MET A 1 28.76 26.79 -8.38
N PHE A 2 27.96 27.65 -9.02
CA PHE A 2 26.59 27.93 -8.59
C PHE A 2 25.64 26.85 -9.12
N ARG A 3 24.76 26.31 -8.27
CA ARG A 3 23.71 25.37 -8.67
C ARG A 3 22.44 26.16 -8.98
N LYS A 4 21.73 25.78 -10.06
CA LYS A 4 20.41 26.33 -10.37
C LYS A 4 19.42 25.87 -9.30
N LEU A 5 18.70 26.81 -8.69
CA LEU A 5 17.57 26.47 -7.82
C LEU A 5 16.35 26.15 -8.69
N LEU A 6 15.68 25.05 -8.37
CA LEU A 6 14.44 24.64 -9.02
C LEU A 6 13.26 24.99 -8.13
N SER A 7 12.14 25.37 -8.73
CA SER A 7 10.86 25.35 -8.03
C SER A 7 10.46 23.92 -7.66
N LEU A 8 9.58 23.79 -6.66
CA LEU A 8 9.08 22.49 -6.22
C LEU A 8 8.42 21.70 -7.37
N ASP A 9 7.68 22.40 -8.23
CA ASP A 9 6.97 21.75 -9.34
C ASP A 9 7.91 21.31 -10.47
N GLU A 10 8.96 22.08 -10.75
CA GLU A 10 10.02 21.65 -11.67
C GLU A 10 10.74 20.40 -11.13
N ALA A 11 11.08 20.38 -9.83
CA ALA A 11 11.70 19.21 -9.21
C ALA A 11 10.79 17.97 -9.27
N LYS A 12 9.50 18.12 -8.96
CA LYS A 12 8.50 17.03 -9.07
C LYS A 12 8.37 16.52 -10.50
N ARG A 13 8.36 17.41 -11.49
CA ARG A 13 8.27 17.03 -12.91
C ARG A 13 9.48 16.22 -13.35
N ILE A 14 10.69 16.67 -12.99
CA ILE A 14 11.92 15.96 -13.31
C ILE A 14 11.92 14.57 -12.65
N LEU A 15 11.53 14.46 -11.38
CA LEU A 15 11.41 13.17 -10.69
C LEU A 15 10.45 12.23 -11.42
N LYS A 16 9.24 12.69 -11.75
CA LYS A 16 8.26 11.87 -12.49
C LYS A 16 8.73 11.46 -13.89
N GLN A 17 9.53 12.29 -14.55
CA GLN A 17 10.05 12.01 -15.89
C GLN A 17 11.21 11.00 -15.89
N ASN A 18 12.03 11.00 -14.84
CA ASN A 18 13.26 10.22 -14.80
C ASN A 18 13.18 9.00 -13.88
N PHE A 19 12.16 8.93 -13.02
CA PHE A 19 11.94 7.83 -12.10
C PHE A 19 10.52 7.30 -12.24
N SER A 20 10.42 6.09 -12.77
CA SER A 20 9.20 5.29 -12.73
C SER A 20 9.30 4.35 -11.53
N PRO A 21 8.58 4.59 -10.43
CA PRO A 21 8.61 3.69 -9.29
C PRO A 21 7.97 2.36 -9.68
N GLU A 22 8.71 1.28 -9.48
CA GLU A 22 8.22 -0.10 -9.59
C GLU A 22 8.39 -0.79 -8.24
N PRO A 23 7.51 -1.75 -7.89
CA PRO A 23 7.72 -2.58 -6.70
C PRO A 23 9.07 -3.29 -6.77
N VAL A 24 9.79 -3.34 -5.65
CA VAL A 24 11.11 -4.00 -5.56
C VAL A 24 11.00 -5.51 -5.79
N GLY A 25 9.83 -6.07 -5.52
CA GLY A 25 9.51 -7.49 -5.66
C GLY A 25 8.33 -7.83 -4.77
N VAL A 26 7.93 -9.10 -4.78
CA VAL A 26 6.90 -9.64 -3.90
C VAL A 26 7.49 -10.78 -3.08
N GLU A 27 7.09 -10.86 -1.82
CA GLU A 27 7.48 -11.95 -0.93
C GLU A 27 6.30 -12.33 -0.03
N ARG A 28 6.36 -13.54 0.52
CA ARG A 28 5.43 -13.97 1.56
C ARG A 28 6.09 -13.77 2.91
N VAL A 29 5.40 -13.04 3.78
CA VAL A 29 5.87 -12.73 5.14
C VAL A 29 4.89 -13.28 6.17
N PHE A 30 5.34 -13.41 7.42
CA PHE A 30 4.42 -13.71 8.52
C PHE A 30 3.52 -12.51 8.80
N LEU A 31 2.30 -12.77 9.31
CA LEU A 31 1.34 -11.71 9.62
C LEU A 31 1.88 -10.71 10.65
N SER A 32 2.69 -11.17 11.60
CA SER A 32 3.36 -10.32 12.59
C SER A 32 4.33 -9.30 11.99
N GLU A 33 4.78 -9.52 10.74
CA GLU A 33 5.74 -8.69 10.02
C GLU A 33 5.08 -7.88 8.89
N ALA A 34 3.75 -7.95 8.76
CA ALA A 34 3.00 -7.31 7.69
C ALA A 34 2.78 -5.80 7.90
N HIS A 35 3.02 -5.28 9.11
CA HIS A 35 2.88 -3.85 9.39
C HIS A 35 3.79 -3.01 8.48
N ASP A 36 3.29 -1.89 7.97
CA ASP A 36 3.96 -1.00 7.00
C ASP A 36 4.36 -1.63 5.64
N ARG A 37 3.91 -2.86 5.35
CA ARG A 37 4.06 -3.47 4.01
C ARG A 37 2.93 -3.03 3.08
N VAL A 38 3.17 -3.07 1.78
CA VAL A 38 2.15 -2.87 0.73
C VAL A 38 1.71 -4.24 0.22
N LEU A 39 0.39 -4.47 0.15
CA LEU A 39 -0.15 -5.70 -0.42
C LEU A 39 0.20 -5.82 -1.90
N ALA A 40 0.65 -7.01 -2.29
CA ALA A 40 0.98 -7.33 -3.68
C ALA A 40 -0.27 -7.71 -4.51
N GLU A 41 -1.35 -8.10 -3.85
CA GLU A 41 -2.60 -8.53 -4.45
C GLU A 41 -3.79 -8.21 -3.54
N ASP A 42 -4.99 -8.18 -4.11
CA ASP A 42 -6.23 -7.99 -3.35
C ASP A 42 -6.51 -9.20 -2.45
N ILE A 43 -7.12 -8.96 -1.28
CA ILE A 43 -7.50 -10.01 -0.33
C ILE A 43 -9.02 -10.07 -0.22
N MET A 44 -9.58 -11.24 -0.52
CA MET A 44 -11.01 -11.50 -0.43
C MET A 44 -11.34 -12.34 0.80
N ALA A 45 -12.44 -12.00 1.49
CA ALA A 45 -12.95 -12.83 2.57
C ALA A 45 -13.37 -14.20 2.01
N PRO A 46 -12.88 -15.33 2.57
CA PRO A 46 -13.22 -16.65 2.08
C PRO A 46 -14.60 -17.12 2.58
N MET A 47 -15.19 -16.43 3.56
CA MET A 47 -16.47 -16.76 4.18
C MET A 47 -17.08 -15.54 4.87
N ASP A 48 -18.39 -15.59 5.12
CA ASP A 48 -19.08 -14.62 5.97
C ASP A 48 -18.66 -14.78 7.45
N VAL A 49 -18.62 -13.66 8.17
CA VAL A 49 -18.33 -13.65 9.61
C VAL A 49 -19.34 -12.72 10.31
N PRO A 50 -20.30 -13.28 11.09
CA PRO A 50 -20.53 -14.70 11.34
C PRO A 50 -21.05 -15.44 10.10
N PRO A 51 -20.86 -16.77 10.00
CA PRO A 51 -21.38 -17.57 8.90
C PRO A 51 -22.87 -17.94 9.05
N PHE A 52 -23.59 -17.30 9.97
CA PHE A 52 -25.00 -17.54 10.27
C PHE A 52 -25.62 -16.32 10.97
N ASP A 53 -26.95 -16.25 10.98
CA ASP A 53 -27.70 -15.18 11.64
C ASP A 53 -27.51 -15.24 13.16
N ARG A 54 -26.99 -14.15 13.75
CA ARG A 54 -26.81 -14.04 15.21
C ARG A 54 -27.53 -12.81 15.75
N SER A 55 -28.22 -12.96 16.89
CA SER A 55 -28.66 -11.81 17.67
C SER A 55 -27.45 -11.11 18.29
N THR A 56 -27.48 -9.78 18.34
CA THR A 56 -26.48 -8.96 19.03
C THR A 56 -26.90 -8.61 20.47
N VAL A 57 -28.11 -8.97 20.86
CA VAL A 57 -28.71 -8.68 22.16
C VAL A 57 -29.29 -9.94 22.81
N ASP A 58 -29.46 -9.86 24.12
CA ASP A 58 -30.25 -10.81 24.88
C ASP A 58 -31.75 -10.56 24.64
N GLY A 59 -32.54 -11.63 24.65
CA GLY A 59 -33.98 -11.61 24.36
C GLY A 59 -34.87 -11.23 25.53
#